data_AF-A0A8H5WZT0-F1
#
_entry.id   AF-A0A8H5WZT0-F1
#
_cell.length_a   1.000
_cell.length_b   1.000
_cell.length_c   1.000
_cell.angle_alpha   90.00
_cell.angle_beta   90.00
_cell.angle_gamma   90.00
#
_symmetry.space_group_name_H-M   'P 1'
#
loop_
_entity.id
_entity.type
_entity.pdbx_description
1 polymer ?
#
loop_
_entity_poly.entity_id
_entity_poly.type
_entity_poly.pdbx_seq_one_letter_code
_entity_poly.pdbx_strand_id
1 'polypeptide(L)'
;MAEPNPAKRKRVDDEVGQEEQTPPPTKHDFESFAPDGDVICILQGETRVRIDSAIMRRASPVFRTMLGPKFREGHDLANSGGVPVEIALPEDDAEVFGWISRVLHC
;
A
#
# COMPACT_ATOMS: atom_id res chain seq x y z
N MET A 1 27.60 3.57 63.13
CA MET A 1 28.58 4.48 62.53
C MET A 1 29.00 3.84 61.21
N ALA A 2 28.67 4.45 60.07
CA ALA A 2 28.95 3.89 58.75
C ALA A 2 30.34 4.31 58.28
N GLU A 3 31.15 3.35 57.86
CA GLU A 3 32.45 3.59 57.21
C GLU A 3 32.25 4.04 55.74
N PRO A 4 33.12 4.93 55.21
CA PRO A 4 33.11 5.36 53.81
C PRO A 4 34.18 4.64 52.97
N ASN A 5 33.94 4.39 51.67
CA ASN A 5 35.02 4.18 50.67
C ASN A 5 34.51 4.25 49.20
N PRO A 6 35.36 4.45 48.16
CA PRO A 6 35.17 5.50 47.17
C PRO A 6 35.27 4.97 45.71
N ALA A 7 35.17 5.90 44.75
CA ALA A 7 35.73 5.83 43.40
C ALA A 7 35.33 4.66 42.47
N LYS A 8 34.69 5.01 41.35
CA LYS A 8 35.22 4.82 39.99
C LYS A 8 34.36 5.53 38.95
N ARG A 9 35.01 6.39 38.16
CA ARG A 9 34.48 7.03 36.96
C ARG A 9 34.10 5.94 35.94
N LYS A 10 32.94 6.06 35.31
CA LYS A 10 32.70 5.51 33.97
C LYS A 10 32.03 6.60 33.15
N ARG A 11 32.81 7.22 32.25
CA ARG A 11 32.25 7.87 31.07
C ARG A 11 31.72 6.73 30.21
N VAL A 12 30.43 6.73 29.95
CA VAL A 12 29.84 5.93 28.89
C VAL A 12 29.25 6.96 27.96
N ASP A 13 29.91 7.09 26.81
CA ASP A 13 29.41 7.83 25.67
C ASP A 13 28.18 7.08 25.16
N ASP A 14 27.00 7.66 25.34
CA ASP A 14 25.73 7.08 24.90
C ASP A 14 24.87 8.17 24.25
N GLU A 15 24.64 7.93 22.95
CA GLU A 15 23.43 8.22 22.16
C GLU A 15 23.13 9.68 21.77
N VAL A 16 23.07 9.95 20.47
CA VAL A 16 21.83 9.81 19.68
C VAL A 16 22.24 9.81 18.20
N GLY A 17 22.29 8.63 17.60
CA GLY A 17 22.03 8.50 16.17
C GLY A 17 20.55 8.81 15.99
N GLN A 18 20.24 9.87 15.25
CA GLN A 18 18.86 10.18 14.90
C GLN A 18 18.37 9.09 13.95
N GLU A 19 17.73 8.06 14.50
CA GLU A 19 16.83 7.22 13.72
C GLU A 19 15.72 8.14 13.22
N GLU A 20 15.64 8.27 11.90
CA GLU A 20 14.57 8.93 11.18
C GLU A 20 13.27 8.19 11.54
N GLN A 21 12.56 8.72 12.54
CA GLN A 21 11.23 8.23 12.92
C GLN A 21 10.28 8.57 11.78
N THR A 22 10.06 7.61 10.88
CA THR A 22 8.90 7.64 10.01
C THR A 22 7.67 7.66 10.91
N PRO A 23 6.75 8.64 10.74
CA PRO A 23 5.51 8.65 11.50
C PRO A 23 4.78 7.31 11.28
N PRO A 24 4.04 6.79 12.28
CA PRO A 24 3.28 5.56 12.12
C PRO A 24 2.36 5.70 10.90
N PRO A 25 2.31 4.70 10.01
CA PRO A 25 1.53 4.80 8.78
C PRO A 25 0.07 5.09 9.13
N THR A 26 -0.40 6.28 8.78
CA THR A 26 -1.82 6.57 8.80
C THR A 26 -2.48 5.66 7.77
N LYS A 27 -3.28 4.68 8.23
CA LYS A 27 -4.09 3.86 7.31
C LYS A 27 -5.02 4.77 6.52
N HIS A 28 -4.70 4.98 5.26
CA HIS A 28 -5.56 5.69 4.32
C HIS A 28 -6.66 4.75 3.81
N ASP A 29 -7.88 5.25 3.72
CA ASP A 29 -9.00 4.53 3.09
C ASP A 29 -8.92 4.73 1.57
N PHE A 30 -8.58 3.66 0.86
CA PHE A 30 -8.47 3.61 -0.59
C PHE A 30 -9.58 2.77 -1.26
N GLU A 31 -10.62 2.38 -0.52
CA GLU A 31 -11.75 1.64 -1.09
C GLU A 31 -12.96 2.55 -1.39
N SER A 32 -13.04 3.74 -0.75
CA SER A 32 -14.21 4.61 -0.84
C SER A 32 -14.25 5.53 -2.06
N PHE A 33 -13.12 5.82 -2.73
CA PHE A 33 -13.11 6.78 -3.85
C PHE A 33 -13.67 6.22 -5.16
N ALA A 34 -13.77 4.88 -5.30
CA ALA A 34 -14.37 4.21 -6.45
C ALA A 34 -15.44 3.22 -5.97
N PRO A 35 -16.60 3.71 -5.46
CA PRO A 35 -17.61 2.87 -4.81
C PRO A 35 -18.23 1.82 -5.74
N ASP A 36 -18.21 2.07 -7.05
CA ASP A 36 -18.69 1.15 -8.09
C ASP A 36 -17.54 0.42 -8.81
N GLY A 37 -16.31 0.52 -8.30
CA GLY A 37 -15.14 -0.11 -8.89
C GLY A 37 -15.28 -1.64 -8.99
N ASP A 38 -14.84 -2.19 -10.10
CA ASP A 38 -14.96 -3.61 -10.48
C ASP A 38 -13.67 -4.40 -10.22
N VAL A 39 -12.61 -3.75 -9.75
CA VAL A 39 -11.33 -4.37 -9.38
C VAL A 39 -10.88 -3.89 -8.00
N ILE A 40 -10.34 -4.82 -7.20
CA ILE A 40 -9.67 -4.55 -5.93
C ILE A 40 -8.22 -4.99 -6.05
N CYS A 41 -7.30 -4.03 -6.01
CA CYS A 41 -5.87 -4.31 -5.97
C CYS A 41 -5.43 -4.64 -4.54
N ILE A 42 -4.78 -5.78 -4.35
CA ILE A 42 -4.20 -6.23 -3.09
C ILE A 42 -2.70 -5.94 -3.14
N LEU A 43 -2.27 -4.86 -2.49
CA LEU A 43 -0.89 -4.40 -2.46
C LEU A 43 -0.19 -4.87 -1.20
N GLN A 44 1.07 -5.30 -1.35
CA GLN A 44 1.92 -5.76 -0.25
C GLN A 44 1.25 -6.82 0.65
N GLY A 45 0.27 -7.55 0.11
CA GLY A 45 -0.45 -8.63 0.80
C GLY A 45 -1.56 -8.19 1.76
N GLU A 46 -1.77 -6.89 1.99
CA GLU A 46 -2.73 -6.43 3.00
C GLU A 46 -3.56 -5.20 2.58
N THR A 47 -3.01 -4.29 1.78
CA THR A 47 -3.69 -3.03 1.47
C THR A 47 -4.61 -3.23 0.27
N ARG A 48 -5.87 -2.82 0.44
CA ARG A 48 -6.91 -2.94 -0.58
C ARG A 48 -7.16 -1.56 -1.19
N VAL A 49 -7.08 -1.50 -2.51
CA VAL A 49 -7.38 -0.28 -3.29
C VAL A 49 -8.45 -0.63 -4.31
N ARG A 50 -9.61 0.00 -4.22
CA ARG A 50 -10.72 -0.24 -5.14
C ARG A 50 -10.64 0.73 -6.32
N ILE A 51 -10.79 0.21 -7.54
CA ILE A 51 -10.64 0.96 -8.78
C ILE A 51 -11.69 0.56 -9.82
N ASP A 52 -11.95 1.47 -10.76
CA ASP A 52 -12.68 1.22 -12.00
C ASP A 52 -11.70 0.79 -13.09
N SER A 53 -11.89 -0.43 -13.61
CA SER A 53 -11.03 -1.02 -14.62
C SER A 53 -11.00 -0.20 -15.90
N ALA A 54 -12.10 0.45 -16.30
CA ALA A 54 -12.15 1.24 -17.51
C ALA A 54 -11.30 2.51 -17.39
N ILE A 55 -11.31 3.18 -16.23
CA ILE A 55 -10.41 4.30 -15.92
C ILE A 55 -8.96 3.83 -15.98
N MET A 56 -8.63 2.73 -15.30
CA MET A 56 -7.25 2.24 -15.22
C MET A 56 -6.69 1.76 -16.56
N ARG A 57 -7.49 1.11 -17.40
CA ARG A 57 -7.09 0.74 -18.79
C ARG A 57 -6.83 1.97 -19.66
N ARG A 58 -7.53 3.09 -19.41
CA ARG A 58 -7.29 4.36 -20.13
C ARG A 58 -5.99 5.01 -19.66
N ALA A 59 -5.73 5.00 -18.37
CA ALA A 59 -4.56 5.63 -17.77
C ALA A 59 -3.26 4.83 -17.94
N SER A 60 -3.34 3.49 -18.01
CA SER A 60 -2.16 2.61 -18.00
C SER A 60 -2.21 1.54 -19.12
N PRO A 61 -1.19 1.49 -20.00
CA PRO A 61 -1.04 0.41 -20.98
C PRO A 61 -0.88 -0.98 -20.34
N VAL A 62 -0.30 -1.03 -19.13
CA VAL A 62 -0.13 -2.28 -18.38
C VAL A 62 -1.49 -2.82 -17.95
N PHE A 63 -2.31 -1.99 -17.29
CA PHE A 63 -3.67 -2.38 -16.92
C PHE A 63 -4.55 -2.65 -18.14
N ARG A 64 -4.36 -1.93 -19.24
CA ARG A 64 -5.04 -2.25 -20.52
C ARG A 64 -4.76 -3.67 -20.99
N THR A 65 -3.52 -4.10 -20.85
CA THR A 65 -3.06 -5.42 -21.29
C THR A 65 -3.48 -6.50 -20.29
N MET A 66 -3.22 -6.28 -18.99
CA MET A 66 -3.51 -7.20 -17.90
C MET A 66 -5.01 -7.46 -17.70
N LEU A 67 -5.85 -6.43 -17.83
CA LEU A 67 -7.31 -6.61 -17.74
C LEU A 67 -7.92 -7.00 -19.10
N GLY A 68 -7.09 -7.21 -20.12
CA GLY A 68 -7.49 -7.72 -21.43
C GLY A 68 -7.68 -9.25 -21.44
N PRO A 69 -8.16 -9.80 -22.56
CA PRO A 69 -8.51 -11.22 -22.69
C PRO A 69 -7.31 -12.18 -22.79
N LYS A 70 -6.08 -11.71 -22.53
CA LYS A 70 -4.86 -12.52 -22.63
C LYS A 70 -4.34 -12.97 -21.27
N PHE A 71 -4.85 -12.37 -20.20
CA PHE A 71 -4.41 -12.57 -18.84
C PHE A 71 -5.58 -13.08 -18.01
N ARG A 72 -5.26 -13.86 -16.98
CA ARG A 72 -6.26 -14.47 -16.10
C ARG A 72 -7.13 -13.40 -15.45
N GLU A 73 -6.50 -12.31 -15.01
CA GLU A 73 -7.15 -11.17 -14.36
C GLU A 73 -8.26 -10.57 -15.24
N GLY A 74 -8.01 -10.41 -16.54
CA GLY A 74 -9.02 -9.94 -17.49
C GLY A 74 -10.14 -10.94 -17.77
N HIS A 75 -9.84 -12.25 -17.76
CA HIS A 75 -10.86 -13.30 -17.87
C HIS A 75 -11.75 -13.35 -16.62
N ASP A 76 -11.16 -13.27 -15.44
CA ASP A 76 -11.90 -13.28 -14.17
C ASP A 76 -12.81 -12.05 -14.10
N LEU A 77 -12.30 -10.88 -14.48
CA LEU A 77 -13.09 -9.65 -14.54
C LEU A 77 -14.29 -9.76 -15.49
N ALA A 78 -14.10 -10.33 -16.68
CA ALA A 78 -15.16 -10.50 -17.67
C ALA A 78 -16.26 -11.49 -17.23
N ASN A 79 -15.91 -12.46 -16.37
CA ASN A 79 -16.82 -13.50 -15.90
C ASN A 79 -17.32 -13.28 -14.47
N SER A 80 -16.96 -12.15 -13.85
CA SER A 80 -17.21 -11.85 -12.44
C SER A 80 -18.69 -11.65 -12.07
N GLY A 81 -19.56 -11.42 -13.06
CA GLY A 81 -20.99 -11.21 -12.82
C GLY A 81 -21.30 -9.96 -11.98
N GLY A 82 -20.41 -8.96 -11.96
CA GLY A 82 -20.57 -7.73 -11.19
C GLY A 82 -20.00 -7.78 -9.78
N VAL A 83 -19.35 -8.88 -9.39
CA VAL A 83 -18.55 -8.95 -8.15
C VAL A 83 -17.15 -8.38 -8.44
N PRO A 84 -16.62 -7.45 -7.63
CA PRO A 84 -15.27 -6.94 -7.85
C PRO A 84 -14.21 -8.05 -7.81
N VAL A 85 -13.27 -8.03 -8.76
CA VAL A 85 -12.20 -9.03 -8.85
C VAL A 85 -10.95 -8.56 -8.12
N GLU A 86 -10.36 -9.47 -7.33
CA GLU A 86 -9.12 -9.19 -6.62
C GLU A 86 -7.89 -9.49 -7.49
N ILE A 87 -6.93 -8.56 -7.50
CA ILE A 87 -5.65 -8.72 -8.20
C ILE A 87 -4.51 -8.40 -7.25
N ALA A 88 -3.57 -9.33 -7.09
CA ALA A 88 -2.40 -9.12 -6.27
C ALA A 88 -1.34 -8.30 -7.01
N LEU A 89 -0.85 -7.22 -6.38
CA LEU A 89 0.24 -6.38 -6.83
C LEU A 89 1.30 -6.28 -5.70
N PRO A 90 2.04 -7.36 -5.42
CA PRO A 90 2.91 -7.45 -4.25
C PRO A 90 4.16 -6.55 -4.34
N GLU A 91 4.54 -6.13 -5.55
CA GLU A 91 5.75 -5.33 -5.81
C GLU A 91 5.48 -3.82 -5.78
N ASP A 92 4.21 -3.41 -5.84
CA ASP A 92 3.82 -1.99 -5.86
C ASP A 92 3.67 -1.42 -4.44
N ASP A 93 4.05 -0.16 -4.27
CA ASP A 93 3.86 0.56 -3.01
C ASP A 93 2.38 0.91 -2.80
N ALA A 94 1.83 0.49 -1.66
CA ALA A 94 0.41 0.61 -1.35
C ALA A 94 -0.07 2.07 -1.29
N GLU A 95 0.73 2.95 -0.70
CA GLU A 95 0.34 4.35 -0.49
C GLU A 95 0.42 5.14 -1.79
N VAL A 96 1.54 5.01 -2.51
CA VAL A 96 1.74 5.68 -3.80
C VAL A 96 0.68 5.23 -4.80
N PHE A 97 0.43 3.92 -4.90
CA PHE A 97 -0.59 3.39 -5.80
C PHE A 97 -2.00 3.86 -5.42
N GLY A 98 -2.32 3.90 -4.12
CA GLY A 98 -3.60 4.38 -3.60
C GLY A 98 -3.86 5.84 -3.97
N TRP A 99 -2.87 6.72 -3.79
CA TRP A 99 -2.99 8.13 -4.15
C TRP A 99 -3.10 8.36 -5.66
N ILE A 100 -2.26 7.69 -6.47
CA ILE A 100 -2.35 7.78 -7.93
C ILE A 100 -3.72 7.30 -8.40
N SER A 101 -4.20 6.17 -7.87
CA SER A 101 -5.52 5.64 -8.18
C SER A 101 -6.60 6.65 -7.84
N ARG A 102 -6.56 7.25 -6.64
CA ARG A 102 -7.52 8.28 -6.25
C ARG A 102 -7.54 9.47 -7.22
N VAL A 103 -6.37 9.98 -7.63
CA VAL A 103 -6.27 11.09 -8.58
C VAL A 103 -6.88 10.73 -9.93
N LEU A 104 -6.72 9.49 -10.40
CA LEU A 104 -7.30 9.03 -11.66
C LEU A 104 -8.82 8.90 -11.63
N HIS A 105 -9.43 8.83 -10.44
CA HIS A 105 -10.88 8.64 -10.25
C HIS A 105 -11.61 9.91 -9.76
N CYS A 106 -10.92 11.05 -9.73
CA CYS A 106 -11.51 12.36 -9.38
C CYS A 106 -12.35 12.95 -10.51
#